data_AF-A0A2D2H0S9-F1
#
_entry.id   AF-A0A2D2H0S9-F1
#
_cell.length_a   1.000
_cell.length_b   1.000
_cell.length_c   1.000
_cell.angle_alpha   90.00
_cell.angle_beta   90.00
_cell.angle_gamma   90.00
#
_symmetry.space_group_name_H-M   'P 1'
#
loop_
_entity.id
_entity.type
_entity.pdbx_description
1 polymer ?
#
loop_
_entity_poly.entity_id
_entity_poly.type
_entity_poly.pdbx_seq_one_letter_code
_entity_poly.pdbx_strand_id
1 'polypeptide(L)'
;MKIELRSVSYNAALSEETMNFHADIWIDGRKAGFAHNHGTGGNTNVQPNTLRQRLDEYGRTLPQVDIGTATGGEPRMITQDAEWIVDSLLTEWIVRRDLKRALKNRVLYTHTEMPGVYQTKVLKPDEMAKILASTEVKAKWKVKAWLNTMPEEEAIAIYRNNGR
;
A
#
# COMPACT_ATOMS: atom_id res chain seq x y z
N MET A 1 16.90 -3.38 12.41
CA MET A 1 16.67 -4.59 11.59
C MET A 1 15.90 -4.14 10.36
N LYS A 2 16.39 -4.40 9.13
CA LYS A 2 15.66 -4.06 7.91
C LYS A 2 14.85 -5.27 7.45
N ILE A 3 13.53 -5.13 7.38
CA ILE A 3 12.60 -6.20 6.98
C ILE A 3 11.99 -5.83 5.63
N GLU A 4 11.96 -6.79 4.71
CA GLU A 4 11.42 -6.61 3.36
C GLU A 4 10.56 -7.82 2.98
N LEU A 5 9.46 -7.58 2.27
CA LEU A 5 8.72 -8.63 1.57
C LEU A 5 9.21 -8.75 0.13
N ARG A 6 9.49 -9.98 -0.31
CA ARG A 6 9.87 -10.29 -1.70
C ARG A 6 9.00 -11.40 -2.25
N SER A 7 9.02 -11.57 -3.57
CA SER A 7 8.25 -12.61 -4.27
C SER A 7 6.76 -12.59 -3.89
N VAL A 8 6.20 -11.38 -3.72
CA VAL A 8 4.85 -11.20 -3.19
C VAL A 8 3.80 -11.57 -4.25
N SER A 9 2.93 -12.49 -3.89
CA SER A 9 1.69 -12.82 -4.58
C SER A 9 0.51 -12.33 -3.74
N TYR A 10 -0.40 -11.55 -4.32
CA TYR A 10 -1.61 -11.05 -3.64
C TYR A 10 -2.79 -11.08 -4.61
N ASN A 11 -3.91 -11.63 -4.17
CA ASN A 11 -5.12 -11.76 -4.96
C ASN A 11 -6.34 -11.17 -4.24
N ALA A 12 -6.73 -9.95 -4.64
CA ALA A 12 -7.91 -9.27 -4.13
C ALA A 12 -9.22 -10.04 -4.41
N ALA A 13 -9.33 -10.74 -5.54
CA ALA A 13 -10.54 -11.47 -5.90
C ALA A 13 -10.76 -12.75 -5.06
N LEU A 14 -9.72 -13.21 -4.35
CA LEU A 14 -9.79 -14.32 -3.41
C LEU A 14 -9.70 -13.84 -1.95
N SER A 15 -9.78 -12.53 -1.71
CA SER A 15 -9.81 -11.92 -0.38
C SER A 15 -11.27 -11.69 0.01
N GLU A 16 -11.80 -12.47 0.94
CA GLU A 16 -13.18 -12.36 1.43
C GLU A 16 -13.26 -11.45 2.65
N GLU A 17 -12.38 -11.66 3.64
CA GLU A 17 -12.32 -10.89 4.89
C GLU A 17 -10.91 -10.32 5.13
N THR A 18 -9.88 -11.13 4.91
CA THR A 18 -8.47 -10.76 5.04
C THR A 18 -7.79 -10.74 3.68
N MET A 19 -6.54 -10.29 3.60
CA MET A 19 -5.79 -10.29 2.35
C MET A 19 -5.34 -11.71 2.00
N ASN A 20 -5.72 -12.25 0.83
CA ASN A 20 -5.14 -13.50 0.31
C ASN A 20 -3.77 -13.22 -0.31
N PHE A 21 -2.69 -13.67 0.34
CA PHE A 21 -1.34 -13.41 -0.12
C PHE A 21 -0.33 -14.50 0.26
N HIS A 22 0.81 -14.48 -0.42
CA HIS A 22 2.02 -15.21 -0.06
C HIS A 22 3.24 -14.34 -0.34
N ALA A 23 4.22 -14.31 0.56
CA ALA A 23 5.44 -13.52 0.40
C ALA A 23 6.64 -14.16 1.13
N ASP A 24 7.82 -13.99 0.56
CA ASP A 24 9.08 -14.28 1.25
C ASP A 24 9.43 -13.12 2.20
N ILE A 25 9.78 -13.44 3.44
CA ILE A 25 10.30 -12.46 4.40
C ILE A 25 11.81 -12.46 4.32
N TRP A 26 12.37 -11.26 4.09
CA TRP A 26 13.80 -11.02 4.07
C TRP A 26 14.20 -10.10 5.22
N ILE A 27 15.27 -10.45 5.92
CA ILE A 27 15.86 -9.63 6.98
C ILE A 27 17.30 -9.33 6.61
N ASP A 28 17.65 -8.03 6.60
CA ASP A 28 18.99 -7.53 6.33
C ASP A 28 19.60 -8.15 5.04
N GLY A 29 18.76 -8.25 4.00
CA GLY A 29 19.16 -8.78 2.69
C GLY A 29 19.27 -10.30 2.58
N ARG A 30 18.80 -11.08 3.58
CA ARG A 30 18.76 -12.55 3.53
C ARG A 30 17.34 -13.08 3.73
N LYS A 31 16.96 -14.13 3.00
CA LYS A 31 15.68 -14.82 3.19
C LYS A 31 15.64 -15.46 4.58
N ALA A 32 14.65 -15.08 5.39
CA ALA A 32 14.47 -15.54 6.76
C ALA A 32 13.30 -16.53 6.90
N GLY A 33 12.32 -16.45 5.99
CA GLY A 33 11.12 -17.28 6.03
C GLY A 33 10.08 -16.78 5.03
N PHE A 34 8.80 -17.03 5.31
CA PHE A 34 7.69 -16.58 4.48
C PHE A 34 6.46 -16.26 5.33
N ALA A 35 5.54 -15.49 4.76
CA ALA A 35 4.23 -15.21 5.31
C ALA A 35 3.13 -15.48 4.30
N HIS A 36 1.94 -15.84 4.80
CA HIS A 36 0.75 -16.02 3.97
C HIS A 36 -0.54 -15.85 4.78
N ASN A 37 -1.62 -15.59 4.06
CA ASN A 37 -2.99 -15.67 4.57
C ASN A 37 -3.90 -16.14 3.42
N HIS A 38 -4.97 -16.87 3.74
CA HIS A 38 -5.91 -17.43 2.77
C HIS A 38 -7.02 -16.45 2.35
N GLY A 39 -7.14 -15.31 3.04
CA GLY A 39 -8.11 -14.27 2.72
C GLY A 39 -9.52 -14.51 3.26
N THR A 40 -9.76 -15.61 3.98
CA THR A 40 -11.07 -15.99 4.54
C THR A 40 -11.16 -15.66 6.03
N GLY A 41 -10.44 -14.64 6.50
CA GLY A 41 -10.33 -14.29 7.91
C GLY A 41 -9.07 -14.88 8.58
N GLY A 42 -8.94 -14.67 9.88
CA GLY A 42 -7.85 -15.19 10.70
C GLY A 42 -6.50 -14.52 10.48
N ASN A 43 -5.52 -14.95 11.27
CA ASN A 43 -4.23 -14.27 11.38
C ASN A 43 -3.28 -14.55 10.22
N THR A 44 -2.43 -13.58 9.90
CA THR A 44 -1.27 -13.79 9.02
C THR A 44 -0.31 -14.83 9.59
N ASN A 45 -0.03 -15.87 8.81
CA ASN A 45 0.81 -16.99 9.21
C ASN A 45 2.26 -16.75 8.79
N VAL A 46 3.15 -16.56 9.76
CA VAL A 46 4.60 -16.35 9.58
C VAL A 46 5.37 -17.62 9.92
N GLN A 47 6.19 -18.10 8.99
CA GLN A 47 6.96 -19.32 9.14
C GLN A 47 8.45 -19.13 8.82
N PRO A 48 9.37 -19.82 9.53
CA PRO A 48 9.10 -20.71 10.67
C PRO A 48 8.67 -19.95 11.94
N ASN A 49 8.16 -20.65 12.96
CA ASN A 49 7.71 -20.01 14.20
C ASN A 49 8.83 -19.22 14.93
N THR A 50 10.10 -19.62 14.76
CA THR A 50 11.26 -18.86 15.27
C THR A 50 11.39 -17.49 14.61
N LEU A 51 11.00 -17.35 13.34
CA LEU A 51 10.92 -16.05 12.68
C LEU A 51 9.79 -15.20 13.27
N ARG A 52 8.62 -15.80 13.50
CA ARG A 52 7.50 -15.10 14.16
C ARG A 52 7.93 -14.51 15.51
N GLN A 53 8.52 -15.34 16.37
CA GLN A 53 9.02 -14.91 17.69
C GLN A 53 10.04 -13.78 17.57
N ARG A 54 10.99 -13.88 16.64
CA ARG A 54 11.99 -12.83 16.38
C ARG A 54 11.35 -11.51 15.94
N LEU A 55 10.31 -11.57 15.12
CA LEU A 55 9.57 -10.38 14.69
C LEU A 55 8.72 -9.79 15.82
N ASP A 56 8.09 -10.63 16.65
CA ASP A 56 7.36 -10.18 17.86
C ASP A 56 8.30 -9.46 18.83
N GLU A 57 9.49 -10.01 19.08
CA GLU A 57 10.53 -9.39 19.91
C GLU A 57 10.99 -8.05 19.34
N TYR A 58 11.24 -8.00 18.02
CA TYR A 58 11.60 -6.76 17.37
C TYR A 58 10.47 -5.72 17.44
N GLY A 59 9.22 -6.13 17.23
CA GLY A 59 8.04 -5.26 17.29
C GLY A 59 7.85 -4.60 18.65
N ARG A 60 8.23 -5.27 19.75
CA ARG A 60 8.27 -4.68 21.11
C ARG A 60 9.30 -3.55 21.27
N THR A 61 10.31 -3.49 20.41
CA THR A 61 11.31 -2.41 20.40
C THR A 61 10.91 -1.21 19.55
N LEU A 62 9.87 -1.36 18.72
CA LEU A 62 9.34 -0.29 17.89
C LEU A 62 8.39 0.61 18.69
N PRO A 63 8.21 1.88 18.26
CA PRO A 63 7.15 2.72 18.81
C PRO A 63 5.79 2.03 18.70
N GLN A 64 4.95 2.21 19.72
CA GLN A 64 3.56 1.77 19.64
C GLN A 64 2.83 2.48 18.49
N VAL A 65 1.85 1.80 17.91
CA VAL A 65 1.06 2.32 16.80
C VAL A 65 -0.35 2.60 17.26
N ASP A 66 -0.85 3.78 16.93
CA ASP A 66 -2.26 4.11 17.12
C ASP A 66 -3.09 3.45 16.01
N ILE A 67 -4.00 2.55 16.39
CA ILE A 67 -4.95 1.92 15.46
C ILE A 67 -6.28 2.66 15.39
N GLY A 68 -6.40 3.78 16.10
CA GLY A 68 -7.60 4.58 16.20
C GLY A 68 -8.79 3.82 16.78
N THR A 69 -9.96 4.41 16.64
CA THR A 69 -11.24 3.76 16.93
C THR A 69 -12.21 4.03 15.80
N ALA A 70 -13.17 3.13 15.59
CA ALA A 70 -14.13 3.23 14.49
C ALA A 70 -14.99 4.51 14.53
N THR A 71 -15.06 5.17 15.68
CA THR A 71 -15.92 6.35 15.92
C THR A 71 -15.14 7.62 16.30
N GLY A 72 -13.82 7.66 16.11
CA GLY A 72 -13.02 8.88 16.31
C GLY A 72 -12.82 9.29 17.78
N GLY A 73 -12.42 8.33 18.62
CA GLY A 73 -12.11 8.51 20.05
C GLY A 73 -10.61 8.55 20.35
N GLU A 74 -10.27 8.38 21.63
CA GLU A 74 -8.89 8.37 22.13
C GLU A 74 -7.99 7.37 21.37
N PRO A 75 -6.69 7.69 21.19
CA PRO A 75 -5.73 6.79 20.56
C PRO A 75 -5.72 5.41 21.21
N ARG A 76 -5.77 4.36 20.39
CA ARG A 76 -5.62 2.99 20.83
C ARG A 76 -4.24 2.51 20.43
N MET A 77 -3.30 2.64 21.36
CA MET A 77 -1.92 2.24 21.14
C MET A 77 -1.76 0.72 21.25
N ILE A 78 -1.17 0.09 20.24
CA ILE A 78 -0.78 -1.31 20.29
C ILE A 78 0.72 -1.47 20.14
N THR A 79 1.25 -2.52 20.75
CA THR A 79 2.59 -3.00 20.45
C THR A 79 2.56 -3.74 19.12
N GLN A 80 3.54 -3.47 18.27
CA GLN A 80 3.65 -4.15 16.98
C GLN A 80 4.10 -5.60 17.21
N ASP A 81 3.48 -6.54 16.52
CA ASP A 81 3.85 -7.95 16.48
C ASP A 81 4.22 -8.37 15.05
N ALA A 82 4.54 -9.65 14.85
CA ALA A 82 4.92 -10.18 13.54
C ALA A 82 3.84 -9.97 12.48
N GLU A 83 2.56 -10.11 12.87
CA GLU A 83 1.42 -9.91 11.98
C GLU A 83 1.30 -8.45 11.57
N TRP A 84 1.33 -7.53 12.54
CA TRP A 84 1.28 -6.09 12.27
C TRP A 84 2.40 -5.64 11.31
N ILE A 85 3.63 -6.10 11.55
CA ILE A 85 4.79 -5.76 10.73
C ILE A 85 4.61 -6.27 9.30
N VAL A 86 4.21 -7.54 9.13
CA VAL A 86 4.04 -8.15 7.80
C VAL A 86 2.88 -7.50 7.05
N ASP A 87 1.73 -7.29 7.70
CA ASP A 87 0.55 -6.70 7.08
C ASP A 87 0.77 -5.24 6.71
N SER A 88 1.54 -4.49 7.50
CA SER A 88 1.96 -3.13 7.18
C SER A 88 2.82 -3.09 5.92
N LEU A 89 3.83 -3.98 5.83
CA LEU A 89 4.69 -4.10 4.65
C LEU A 89 3.91 -4.56 3.41
N LEU A 90 2.96 -5.48 3.59
CA LEU A 90 2.09 -5.95 2.52
C LEU A 90 1.20 -4.81 2.02
N THR A 91 0.59 -4.05 2.92
CA THR A 91 -0.24 -2.88 2.58
C THR A 91 0.56 -1.88 1.77
N GLU A 92 1.78 -1.54 2.21
CA GLU A 92 2.67 -0.64 1.47
C GLU A 92 3.00 -1.19 0.07
N TRP A 93 3.31 -2.49 -0.02
CA TRP A 93 3.59 -3.15 -1.28
C TRP A 93 2.40 -3.11 -2.24
N ILE A 94 1.18 -3.37 -1.75
CA ILE A 94 -0.07 -3.33 -2.54
C ILE A 94 -0.30 -1.92 -3.09
N VAL A 95 -0.25 -0.91 -2.22
CA VAL A 95 -0.41 0.51 -2.59
C VAL A 95 0.59 0.89 -3.69
N ARG A 96 1.86 0.55 -3.50
CA ARG A 96 2.94 0.85 -4.46
C ARG A 96 2.73 0.12 -5.78
N ARG A 97 2.37 -1.16 -5.73
CA ARG A 97 2.08 -1.98 -6.93
C ARG A 97 0.92 -1.41 -7.72
N ASP A 98 -0.18 -1.09 -7.06
CA ASP A 98 -1.42 -0.67 -7.71
C ASP A 98 -1.28 0.73 -8.28
N LEU A 99 -0.61 1.64 -7.57
CA LEU A 99 -0.21 2.94 -8.11
C LEU A 99 0.65 2.78 -9.37
N LYS A 100 1.73 2.01 -9.32
CA LYS A 100 2.61 1.80 -10.49
C LYS A 100 1.87 1.21 -11.68
N ARG A 101 0.96 0.26 -11.44
CA ARG A 101 0.11 -0.32 -12.48
C ARG A 101 -0.83 0.72 -13.09
N ALA A 102 -1.44 1.56 -12.27
CA ALA A 102 -2.35 2.61 -12.73
C ALA A 102 -1.59 3.68 -13.54
N LEU A 103 -0.45 4.16 -13.05
CA LEU A 103 0.37 5.17 -13.71
C LEU A 103 0.92 4.72 -15.08
N LYS A 104 1.01 3.41 -15.33
CA LYS A 104 1.50 2.87 -16.61
C LYS A 104 0.64 3.26 -17.80
N ASN A 105 -0.68 3.36 -17.62
CA ASN A 105 -1.62 3.56 -18.73
C ASN A 105 -2.84 4.41 -18.37
N ARG A 106 -2.80 5.12 -17.24
CA ARG A 106 -3.84 6.06 -16.81
C ARG A 106 -3.20 7.33 -16.30
N VAL A 107 -3.93 8.43 -16.44
CA VAL A 107 -3.61 9.69 -15.77
C VAL A 107 -4.35 9.71 -14.44
N LEU A 108 -3.60 9.88 -13.34
CA LEU A 108 -4.11 10.00 -11.98
C LEU A 108 -3.92 11.43 -11.49
N TYR A 109 -4.94 11.96 -10.80
CA TYR A 109 -4.89 13.33 -10.30
C TYR A 109 -5.74 13.56 -9.05
N THR A 110 -5.37 14.57 -8.28
CA THR A 110 -6.24 15.13 -7.23
C THR A 110 -7.01 16.33 -7.79
N HIS A 111 -8.26 16.50 -7.37
CA HIS A 111 -9.09 17.63 -7.74
C HIS A 111 -8.86 18.82 -6.79
N THR A 112 -9.08 20.06 -7.24
CA THR A 112 -8.90 21.26 -6.38
C THR A 112 -9.98 21.38 -5.31
N GLU A 113 -11.19 20.92 -5.61
CA GLU A 113 -12.37 21.10 -4.76
C GLU A 113 -12.88 19.80 -4.12
N MET A 114 -12.54 18.65 -4.68
CA MET A 114 -13.10 17.37 -4.25
C MET A 114 -11.97 16.48 -3.69
N PRO A 115 -12.19 15.83 -2.53
CA PRO A 115 -11.22 14.89 -1.99
C PRO A 115 -11.15 13.62 -2.86
N GLY A 116 -10.04 12.90 -2.78
CA GLY A 116 -9.85 11.66 -3.52
C GLY A 116 -8.84 11.74 -4.66
N VAL A 117 -8.49 10.56 -5.19
CA VAL A 117 -7.70 10.41 -6.42
C VAL A 117 -8.61 9.98 -7.55
N TYR A 118 -8.60 10.77 -8.61
CA TYR A 118 -9.34 10.52 -9.84
C TYR A 118 -8.43 9.90 -10.88
N GLN A 119 -9.00 9.08 -11.75
CA GLN A 119 -8.25 8.42 -12.82
C GLN A 119 -9.01 8.41 -14.14
N THR A 120 -8.27 8.42 -15.24
CA THR A 120 -8.83 8.20 -16.58
C THR A 120 -9.13 6.71 -16.82
N LYS A 121 -9.85 6.43 -17.92
CA LYS A 121 -9.80 5.12 -18.58
C LYS A 121 -8.35 4.77 -18.98
N VAL A 122 -8.14 3.52 -19.40
CA VAL A 122 -6.86 3.11 -20.01
C VAL A 122 -6.63 3.92 -21.29
N LEU A 123 -5.41 4.44 -21.44
CA LEU A 123 -4.99 5.30 -22.54
C LEU A 123 -3.77 4.71 -23.26
N LYS A 124 -3.61 5.08 -24.53
CA LYS A 124 -2.35 4.88 -25.25
C LYS A 124 -1.29 5.88 -24.75
N PRO A 125 0.01 5.59 -24.89
CA PRO A 125 1.08 6.49 -24.44
C PRO A 125 0.94 7.94 -24.98
N ASP A 126 0.63 8.11 -26.27
CA ASP A 126 0.50 9.44 -26.88
C ASP A 126 -0.70 10.23 -26.34
N GLU A 127 -1.80 9.55 -26.04
CA GLU A 127 -2.99 10.18 -25.44
C GLU A 127 -2.68 10.65 -24.02
N MET A 128 -1.97 9.82 -23.26
CA MET A 128 -1.54 10.14 -21.90
C MET A 128 -0.61 11.36 -21.89
N ALA A 129 0.38 11.40 -22.78
CA ALA A 129 1.30 12.54 -22.92
C ALA A 129 0.55 13.84 -23.27
N LYS A 130 -0.42 13.77 -24.20
CA LYS A 130 -1.26 14.93 -24.57
C LYS A 130 -2.08 15.46 -23.40
N ILE A 131 -2.67 14.57 -22.59
CA ILE A 131 -3.45 14.98 -21.41
C ILE A 131 -2.55 15.65 -20.37
N LEU A 132 -1.41 15.03 -20.04
CA LEU A 132 -0.49 15.55 -19.02
C LEU A 132 0.09 16.93 -19.41
N ALA A 133 0.27 17.18 -20.70
CA ALA A 133 0.76 18.46 -21.22
C ALA A 133 -0.36 19.52 -21.42
N SER A 134 -1.63 19.14 -21.38
CA SER A 134 -2.75 20.04 -21.72
C SER A 134 -3.16 20.91 -20.53
N THR A 135 -2.95 22.22 -20.65
CA THR A 135 -3.45 23.22 -19.71
C THR A 135 -4.98 23.33 -19.74
N GLU A 136 -5.59 23.16 -20.91
CA GLU A 136 -7.03 23.14 -21.09
C GLU A 136 -7.69 22.00 -20.32
N VAL A 137 -7.14 20.79 -20.42
CA VAL A 137 -7.64 19.63 -19.66
C VAL A 137 -7.41 19.84 -18.17
N LYS A 138 -6.24 20.35 -17.77
CA LYS A 138 -5.93 20.67 -16.37
C LYS A 138 -6.97 21.63 -15.78
N ALA A 139 -7.35 22.67 -16.51
CA ALA A 139 -8.36 23.64 -16.09
C ALA A 139 -9.76 23.01 -16.07
N LYS A 140 -10.15 22.31 -17.15
CA LYS A 140 -11.48 21.69 -17.29
C LYS A 140 -11.76 20.65 -16.20
N TRP A 141 -10.77 19.83 -15.85
CA TRP A 141 -10.88 18.80 -14.83
C TRP A 141 -10.51 19.31 -13.43
N LYS A 142 -10.26 20.62 -13.30
CA LYS A 142 -9.83 21.28 -12.06
C LYS A 142 -8.74 20.49 -11.33
N VAL A 143 -7.72 20.10 -12.09
CA VAL A 143 -6.64 19.26 -11.60
C VAL A 143 -5.71 20.07 -10.72
N LYS A 144 -5.64 19.68 -9.44
CA LYS A 144 -4.69 20.24 -8.47
C LYS A 144 -3.27 19.72 -8.73
N ALA A 145 -3.12 18.41 -8.88
CA ALA A 145 -1.82 17.76 -9.10
C ALA A 145 -1.97 16.48 -9.90
N TRP A 146 -1.02 16.22 -10.82
CA TRP A 146 -0.89 14.97 -11.56
C TRP A 146 0.03 14.02 -10.79
N LEU A 147 -0.47 12.85 -10.38
CA LEU A 147 0.37 11.85 -9.71
C LEU A 147 1.44 11.28 -10.66
N ASN A 148 1.19 11.31 -11.97
CA ASN A 148 2.13 10.83 -12.99
C ASN A 148 3.42 11.65 -13.10
N THR A 149 3.44 12.90 -12.62
CA THR A 149 4.57 13.82 -12.85
C THR A 149 5.27 14.23 -11.55
N MET A 150 4.88 13.68 -10.41
CA MET A 150 5.47 13.97 -9.10
C MET A 150 6.42 12.84 -8.67
N PRO A 151 7.29 13.07 -7.67
CA PRO A 151 8.13 12.02 -7.10
C PRO A 151 7.32 10.80 -6.61
N GLU A 152 7.89 9.60 -6.75
CA GLU A 152 7.20 8.34 -6.41
C GLU A 152 6.64 8.34 -4.98
N GLU A 153 7.46 8.75 -4.00
CA GLU A 153 7.06 8.73 -2.58
C GLU A 153 5.94 9.75 -2.27
N GLU A 154 5.91 10.90 -2.95
CA GLU A 154 4.80 11.86 -2.83
C GLU A 154 3.52 11.30 -3.44
N ALA A 155 3.61 10.66 -4.62
CA ALA A 155 2.47 10.02 -5.26
C ALA A 155 1.90 8.88 -4.40
N ILE A 156 2.76 8.07 -3.78
CA ILE A 156 2.37 7.00 -2.85
C ILE A 156 1.64 7.57 -1.65
N ALA A 157 2.17 8.63 -1.03
CA ALA A 157 1.54 9.27 0.13
C ALA A 157 0.12 9.79 -0.20
N ILE A 158 -0.04 10.44 -1.35
CA ILE A 158 -1.36 10.92 -1.82
C ILE A 158 -2.29 9.74 -2.13
N TYR A 159 -1.80 8.73 -2.85
CA TYR A 159 -2.60 7.57 -3.24
C TYR A 159 -3.07 6.75 -2.04
N ARG A 160 -2.22 6.55 -1.03
CA ARG A 160 -2.55 5.85 0.22
C ARG A 160 -3.68 6.53 0.98
N ASN A 161 -3.61 7.85 1.13
CA ASN A 161 -4.54 8.62 1.97
C ASN A 161 -5.90 8.86 1.30
N ASN A 162 -6.00 8.61 -0.02
CA ASN A 162 -7.18 8.91 -0.83
C ASN A 162 -7.70 7.68 -1.60
N GLY A 163 -7.15 6.49 -1.34
CA GLY A 163 -7.48 5.23 -2.04
C GLY A 163 -8.61 4.42 -1.41
N ARG A 164 -9.53 5.05 -0.68
CA ARG A 164 -10.74 4.42 -0.14
C ARG A 164 -11.97 4.96 -0.85
#